data_AF-A0A645H5S6-F1
#
_entry.id   AF-A0A645H5S6-F1
#
_cell.length_a   1.000
_cell.length_b   1.000
_cell.length_c   1.000
_cell.angle_alpha   90.00
_cell.angle_beta   90.00
_cell.angle_gamma   90.00
#
_symmetry.space_group_name_H-M   'P 1'
#
loop_
_entity.id
_entity.type
_entity.pdbx_description
1 polymer ?
#
loop_
_entity_poly.entity_id
_entity_poly.type
_entity_poly.pdbx_seq_one_letter_code
_entity_poly.pdbx_strand_id
1 'polypeptide(L)'
;MLDGVNDQPEHAQQLIRLVRSHAQGKVWCKFNLIPFNPFPESGLLRSPLQRVSEFAKLLSDAGIVTTVRKTRGDDIDAACGQLAGDVKDRTRAAERMARRRTIEIKPV
;
A
#
# COMPACT_ATOMS: atom_id res chain seq x y z
N MET A 1 4.10 0.23 -3.68
CA MET A 1 5.23 -0.55 -4.19
C MET A 1 6.24 -0.67 -3.08
N LEU A 2 6.20 -1.82 -2.42
CA LEU A 2 7.02 -2.18 -1.27
C LEU A 2 8.07 -3.18 -1.74
N ASP A 3 9.33 -2.88 -1.46
CA ASP A 3 10.45 -3.69 -1.93
C ASP A 3 10.38 -5.12 -1.37
N GLY A 4 10.36 -6.11 -2.25
CA GLY A 4 10.33 -7.53 -1.88
C GLY A 4 9.00 -8.03 -1.31
N VAL A 5 7.98 -7.17 -1.16
CA VAL A 5 6.69 -7.53 -0.56
C VAL A 5 5.61 -7.68 -1.62
N ASN A 6 5.43 -6.67 -2.48
CA ASN A 6 4.33 -6.65 -3.47
C ASN A 6 4.72 -6.11 -4.83
N ASP A 7 6.00 -6.13 -5.16
CA ASP A 7 6.56 -5.50 -6.35
C ASP A 7 7.18 -6.47 -7.36
N GLN A 8 7.16 -7.76 -7.07
CA GLN A 8 7.64 -8.78 -7.99
C GLN A 8 6.72 -9.00 -9.22
N PRO A 9 7.28 -9.43 -10.37
CA PRO A 9 6.51 -9.67 -11.60
C PRO A 9 5.31 -10.62 -11.42
N GLU A 10 5.45 -11.62 -10.54
CA GLU A 10 4.39 -12.59 -10.25
C GLU A 10 3.15 -11.91 -9.66
N HIS A 11 3.34 -10.89 -8.83
CA HIS A 11 2.24 -10.10 -8.26
C HIS A 11 1.51 -9.30 -9.33
N ALA A 12 2.23 -8.73 -10.31
CA ALA A 12 1.59 -8.07 -11.45
C ALA A 12 0.70 -9.04 -12.24
N GLN A 13 1.21 -10.26 -12.50
CA GLN A 13 0.46 -11.30 -13.19
C GLN A 13 -0.77 -11.77 -12.40
N GLN A 14 -0.64 -11.92 -11.08
CA GLN A 14 -1.77 -12.23 -10.20
C GLN A 14 -2.81 -11.11 -10.23
N LEU A 15 -2.38 -9.85 -10.19
CA LEU A 15 -3.26 -8.68 -10.25
C LEU A 15 -4.01 -8.59 -11.58
N ILE A 16 -3.35 -8.85 -12.70
CA ILE A 16 -3.98 -8.91 -14.03
C ILE A 16 -5.05 -10.00 -14.07
N ARG A 17 -4.75 -11.20 -13.56
CA ARG A 17 -5.71 -12.31 -13.51
C ARG A 17 -6.92 -11.97 -12.66
N LEU A 18 -6.71 -11.40 -11.47
CA LEU A 18 -7.77 -10.98 -10.56
C LEU A 18 -8.71 -9.97 -11.23
N VAL A 19 -8.16 -8.94 -11.86
CA VAL A 19 -8.97 -7.92 -12.53
C VAL A 19 -9.76 -8.53 -13.69
N ARG A 20 -9.14 -9.38 -14.50
CA ARG A 20 -9.82 -10.04 -15.62
C ARG A 20 -10.95 -10.98 -15.18
N SER A 21 -10.79 -11.68 -14.05
CA SER A 21 -11.85 -12.57 -13.54
C SER A 21 -13.08 -11.80 -13.06
N HIS A 22 -12.91 -10.59 -12.52
CA HIS A 22 -14.02 -9.77 -12.03
C HIS A 22 -14.68 -8.91 -13.11
N ALA A 23 -13.98 -8.62 -14.20
CA ALA A 23 -14.40 -7.61 -15.15
C ALA A 23 -15.37 -8.07 -16.26
N GLN A 24 -15.80 -9.34 -16.30
CA GLN A 24 -16.72 -9.90 -17.31
C GLN A 24 -16.50 -9.37 -18.75
N GLY A 25 -15.25 -9.18 -19.17
CA GLY A 25 -14.89 -8.70 -20.51
C GLY A 25 -14.67 -7.18 -20.68
N LYS A 26 -14.90 -6.33 -19.66
CA LYS A 26 -14.51 -4.91 -19.67
C LYS A 26 -13.98 -4.44 -18.31
N VAL A 27 -12.67 -4.17 -18.26
CA VAL A 27 -12.01 -3.61 -17.09
C VAL A 27 -12.19 -2.09 -17.08
N TRP A 28 -13.03 -1.58 -16.18
CA TRP A 28 -13.21 -0.14 -15.95
C TRP A 28 -12.38 0.36 -14.76
N CYS A 29 -11.12 -0.03 -14.66
CA CYS A 29 -10.24 0.48 -13.62
C CYS A 29 -8.91 0.97 -14.16
N LYS A 30 -8.35 1.95 -13.46
CA LYS A 30 -7.03 2.52 -13.71
C LYS A 30 -6.15 2.18 -12.51
N PHE A 31 -4.96 1.62 -12.77
CA PHE A 31 -3.99 1.40 -11.72
C PHE A 31 -3.11 2.63 -11.50
N ASN A 32 -2.87 2.93 -10.24
CA ASN A 32 -1.93 3.97 -9.83
C ASN A 32 -0.90 3.37 -8.88
N LEU A 33 0.30 3.11 -9.41
CA LEU A 33 1.41 2.62 -8.63
C LEU A 33 2.00 3.76 -7.81
N ILE A 34 2.08 3.54 -6.50
CA ILE A 34 2.67 4.50 -5.56
C ILE A 34 3.96 3.87 -5.03
N PRO A 35 5.14 4.37 -5.45
CA PRO A 35 6.39 4.08 -4.78
C PRO A 35 6.25 4.40 -3.30
N PHE A 36 6.62 3.46 -2.42
CA PHE A 36 6.48 3.68 -0.99
C PHE A 36 7.39 4.82 -0.54
N ASN A 37 6.94 5.64 0.41
CA ASN A 37 7.75 6.67 1.04
C ASN A 37 8.19 6.13 2.40
N PRO A 38 9.46 5.78 2.58
CA PRO A 38 9.90 5.16 3.82
C PRO A 38 9.78 6.14 4.99
N PHE A 39 9.42 5.60 6.15
CA PHE A 39 9.47 6.29 7.44
C PHE A 39 9.98 5.33 8.51
N PRO A 40 10.63 5.83 9.58
CA PRO A 40 11.43 5.01 10.49
C PRO A 40 10.68 3.81 11.10
N GLU A 41 9.43 3.99 11.48
CA GLU A 41 8.62 2.96 12.16
C GLU A 41 8.06 1.88 11.21
N SER A 42 8.14 2.08 9.89
CA SER A 42 7.49 1.18 8.94
C SER A 42 8.20 -0.17 8.78
N GLY A 43 9.52 -0.22 8.95
CA GLY A 43 10.34 -1.40 8.63
C GLY A 43 10.29 -1.83 7.15
N LEU A 44 9.70 -1.01 6.28
CA LEU A 44 9.47 -1.31 4.87
C LEU A 44 10.30 -0.39 3.98
N LEU A 45 10.63 -0.88 2.79
CA LEU A 45 11.47 -0.16 1.83
C LEU A 45 10.72 0.19 0.56
N ARG A 46 11.16 1.26 -0.09
CA ARG A 46 10.70 1.68 -1.42
C ARG A 46 11.28 0.73 -2.46
N SER A 47 10.41 0.15 -3.29
CA SER A 47 10.85 -0.64 -4.45
C SER A 47 11.78 0.18 -5.37
N PRO A 48 12.85 -0.42 -5.92
CA PRO A 48 13.70 0.19 -6.94
C PRO A 48 12.89 0.70 -8.12
N LEU A 49 13.29 1.85 -8.68
CA LEU A 49 12.57 2.49 -9.78
C LEU A 49 12.38 1.55 -10.97
N GLN A 50 13.41 0.79 -11.32
CA GLN A 50 13.36 -0.18 -12.42
C GLN A 50 12.25 -1.23 -12.20
N ARG A 51 12.10 -1.76 -10.99
CA ARG A 51 11.07 -2.74 -10.67
C ARG A 51 9.67 -2.15 -10.75
N VAL A 52 9.50 -0.90 -10.31
CA VAL A 52 8.22 -0.17 -10.46
C VAL A 52 7.88 0.04 -11.94
N SER A 53 8.87 0.40 -12.76
CA SER A 53 8.71 0.57 -14.21
C SER A 53 8.36 -0.74 -14.92
N GLU A 54 9.02 -1.84 -14.56
CA GLU A 54 8.72 -3.18 -15.10
C GLU A 54 7.31 -3.64 -14.71
N PHE A 55 6.92 -3.44 -13.45
CA PHE A 55 5.56 -3.74 -12.98
C PHE A 55 4.51 -2.92 -13.73
N ALA A 56 4.74 -1.61 -13.90
CA ALA A 56 3.86 -0.73 -14.66
C ALA A 56 3.73 -1.15 -16.14
N LYS A 57 4.84 -1.59 -16.73
CA LYS A 57 4.89 -2.11 -18.09
C LYS A 57 4.04 -3.37 -18.23
N LEU A 58 4.18 -4.34 -17.33
CA LEU A 58 3.37 -5.56 -17.35
C LEU A 58 1.87 -5.29 -17.32
N LEU A 59 1.43 -4.36 -16.46
CA LEU A 59 0.02 -3.95 -16.38
C LEU A 59 -0.46 -3.25 -17.66
N SER A 60 0.39 -2.38 -18.21
CA SER A 60 0.08 -1.61 -19.42
C SER A 60 0.02 -2.50 -20.66
N ASP A 61 0.96 -3.44 -20.80
CA ASP A 61 1.00 -4.45 -21.86
C ASP A 61 -0.22 -5.39 -21.78
N ALA A 62 -0.79 -5.58 -20.58
CA ALA A 62 -2.04 -6.32 -20.39
C ALA A 62 -3.32 -5.52 -20.76
N GLY A 63 -3.17 -4.29 -21.25
CA GLY A 63 -4.25 -3.39 -21.65
C GLY A 63 -4.85 -2.56 -20.52
N ILE A 64 -4.21 -2.50 -19.34
CA ILE A 64 -4.72 -1.79 -18.18
C ILE A 64 -4.04 -0.42 -18.06
N VAL A 65 -4.83 0.66 -18.05
CA VAL A 65 -4.33 2.02 -17.87
C VAL A 65 -3.59 2.11 -16.54
N THR A 66 -2.29 2.36 -16.59
CA THR A 66 -1.42 2.37 -15.41
C THR A 66 -0.63 3.66 -15.33
N THR A 67 -0.61 4.30 -14.17
CA THR A 67 0.25 5.46 -13.89
C THR A 67 1.16 5.18 -12.71
N VAL A 68 2.37 5.72 -12.75
CA VAL A 68 3.28 5.75 -11.59
C VAL A 68 3.24 7.14 -11.00
N ARG A 69 2.84 7.24 -9.73
CA ARG A 69 2.81 8.53 -9.03
C ARG A 69 4.25 8.98 -8.76
N LYS A 70 4.64 10.11 -9.34
CA LYS A 70 5.88 10.79 -8.94
C LYS A 70 5.73 11.29 -7.51
N THR A 71 6.71 10.97 -6.65
CA THR A 71 6.77 11.56 -5.32
C THR A 71 6.97 13.06 -5.44
N ARG A 72 6.17 13.84 -4.72
CA ARG A 72 6.32 15.29 -4.54
C ARG A 72 6.46 15.53 -3.04
N GLY A 73 7.44 16.32 -2.62
CA GLY A 73 7.67 16.64 -1.22
C GLY A 73 8.53 15.63 -0.42
N ASP A 74 9.26 14.73 -1.09
CA ASP A 74 10.28 13.87 -0.44
C ASP A 74 11.44 14.73 0.13
N ASP A 75 11.65 15.91 -0.46
CA ASP A 75 12.62 16.92 -0.06
C ASP A 75 12.22 17.74 1.17
N ILE A 76 10.96 17.65 1.61
CA ILE A 76 10.40 18.42 2.73
C ILE A 76 9.59 17.55 3.72
N ASP A 77 9.83 16.23 3.74
CA ASP A 77 9.12 15.26 4.58
C ASP A 77 7.57 15.35 4.51
N ALA A 78 7.04 15.76 3.36
CA ALA A 78 5.60 15.92 3.12
C ALA A 78 5.03 14.79 2.23
N ALA A 79 5.79 13.72 2.03
CA ALA A 79 5.36 12.61 1.20
C ALA A 79 4.22 11.82 1.89
N CYS A 80 3.34 11.20 1.11
CA CYS A 80 2.21 10.43 1.65
C CYS A 80 2.69 9.38 2.66
N GLY A 81 2.13 9.41 3.88
CA GLY A 81 2.55 8.58 5.02
C GLY A 81 3.32 9.33 6.11
N GLN A 82 3.89 10.50 5.80
CA GLN A 82 4.70 11.29 6.73
C GLN A 82 3.92 12.42 7.43
N LEU A 83 2.64 12.60 7.08
CA LEU A 83 1.71 13.46 7.81
C LEU A 83 1.27 12.79 9.13
N ALA A 84 2.24 12.39 9.96
CA ALA A 84 1.98 12.00 11.33
C ALA A 84 1.66 13.24 12.18
N GLY A 85 2.32 14.38 11.91
CA GLY A 85 2.26 15.55 12.80
C GLY A 85 2.69 15.20 14.23
N ASP A 86 2.78 16.21 15.09
CA ASP A 86 2.95 15.97 16.54
C ASP A 86 1.55 15.80 17.16
N VAL A 87 0.99 14.59 17.07
CA VAL A 87 -0.33 14.30 17.62
C VAL A 87 -0.20 14.08 19.13
N LYS A 88 -0.57 15.10 19.92
CA LYS A 88 -0.96 14.88 21.32
C LYS A 88 -2.24 14.04 21.33
N ASP A 89 -2.09 12.72 21.46
CA ASP A 89 -3.22 11.80 21.62
C ASP A 89 -4.02 12.19 22.88
N ARG A 90 -5.17 12.84 22.66
CA ARG A 90 -6.13 13.20 23.71
C ARG A 90 -7.19 12.13 23.94
N THR A 91 -7.16 11.03 23.18
CA THR A 91 -8.24 10.03 23.16
C THR A 91 -8.00 8.83 24.07
N ARG A 92 -6.82 8.74 24.71
CA ARG A 92 -6.39 7.64 25.61
C ARG A 92 -6.74 6.27 25.01
N ALA A 93 -6.57 6.13 23.70
CA ALA A 93 -7.05 4.95 22.97
C ALA A 93 -6.33 3.68 23.46
N ALA A 94 -5.04 3.80 23.77
CA ALA A 94 -4.23 2.72 24.36
C ALA A 94 -4.80 2.21 25.71
N GLU A 95 -5.19 3.10 26.62
CA GLU A 95 -5.80 2.72 27.92
C GLU A 95 -7.14 2.02 27.73
N ARG A 96 -7.96 2.49 26.78
CA ARG A 96 -9.25 1.88 26.45
C ARG A 96 -9.11 0.48 25.83
N MET A 97 -8.12 0.29 24.96
CA MET A 97 -7.84 -1.01 24.35
C MET A 97 -7.28 -2.01 25.38
N ALA A 98 -6.48 -1.54 26.34
CA ALA A 98 -5.99 -2.36 27.45
C ALA A 98 -7.13 -2.84 28.37
N ARG A 99 -8.12 -1.99 28.66
CA ARG A 99 -9.29 -2.34 29.49
C ARG A 99 -10.23 -3.38 28.87
N ARG A 100 -10.24 -3.55 27.54
CA ARG A 100 -11.14 -4.49 26.84
C ARG A 100 -10.65 -5.95 26.84
N ARG A 101 -9.44 -6.23 27.33
CA ARG A 101 -8.81 -7.57 27.24
C ARG A 101 -9.31 -8.60 28.25
N THR A 102 -10.10 -8.20 29.25
CA THR A 102 -10.56 -9.12 30.29
C THR A 102 -12.08 -9.24 30.25
N ILE A 103 -12.57 -10.22 29.49
CA ILE A 103 -13.94 -10.73 29.65
C ILE A 103 -13.76 -12.10 30.31
N GLU A 104 -14.15 -12.23 31.57
CA GLU A 104 -14.18 -13.52 32.25
C GLU A 104 -15.29 -14.39 31.67
N ILE A 105 -14.89 -15.48 31.00
CA ILE A 105 -15.83 -16.52 30.57
C ILE A 105 -16.02 -17.47 31.77
N LYS A 106 -17.22 -17.46 32.36
CA LYS A 106 -17.59 -18.46 33.37
C LYS A 106 -17.80 -19.82 32.69
N PRO A 107 -17.12 -20.89 33.12
CA PRO A 107 -17.38 -22.23 32.58
C PRO A 107 -18.77 -22.69 33.06
N VAL A 108 -19.47 -23.36 32.15
CA VAL A 108 -20.76 -24.01 32.38
C VAL A 108 -20.55 -25.34 33.10
#